data_AF-A0A5Q2F5V9-F1
#
_entry.id   AF-A0A5Q2F5V9-F1
#
_cell.length_a   1.000
_cell.length_b   1.000
_cell.length_c   1.000
_cell.angle_alpha   90.00
_cell.angle_beta   90.00
_cell.angle_gamma   90.00
#
_symmetry.space_group_name_H-M   'P 1'
#
loop_
_entity.id
_entity.type
_entity.pdbx_description
1 polymer ?
#
loop_
_entity_poly.entity_id
_entity_poly.type
_entity_poly.pdbx_seq_one_letter_code
_entity_poly.pdbx_strand_id
1 'polypeptide(L)'
;MGSRFVRKVRTASGAVAVQIVTREGRQVVAVDHVGSAHTDAELGLLLAAARARLVPDGQDMLDLGPVEQAGARLGDVADWTRPADTLSVEPSGGRPRQKVAGGRVSGTASLLLWDLLVEAYGRLGFEAVADATCRRTTSCVVVGTT
;
A
#
# COMPACT_ATOMS: atom_id res chain seq x y z
N MET A 1 -5.36 -0.33 -15.56
CA MET A 1 -4.44 -1.10 -14.69
C MET A 1 -5.23 -1.66 -13.52
N GLY A 2 -5.22 -2.99 -13.35
CA GLY A 2 -5.70 -3.60 -12.11
C GLY A 2 -4.68 -3.39 -10.98
N SER A 3 -5.15 -3.30 -9.74
CA SER A 3 -4.31 -3.27 -8.54
C SER A 3 -4.55 -4.51 -7.70
N ARG A 4 -3.47 -5.08 -7.16
CA ARG A 4 -3.53 -6.23 -6.23
C ARG A 4 -3.00 -5.79 -4.87
N PHE A 5 -3.68 -6.14 -3.79
CA PHE A 5 -3.24 -5.82 -2.45
C PHE A 5 -3.66 -6.88 -1.44
N VAL A 6 -2.92 -6.98 -0.33
CA VAL A 6 -3.24 -7.89 0.77
C VAL A 6 -4.17 -7.23 1.76
N ARG A 7 -5.19 -7.96 2.22
CA ARG A 7 -6.03 -7.58 3.37
C ARG A 7 -6.01 -8.67 4.44
N LYS A 8 -6.17 -8.25 5.69
CA LYS A 8 -6.33 -9.11 6.87
C LYS A 8 -7.77 -9.01 7.36
N VAL A 9 -8.43 -10.13 7.59
CA VAL A 9 -9.84 -10.18 8.02
C VAL A 9 -9.96 -11.08 9.23
N ARG A 10 -10.56 -10.58 10.31
CA ARG A 10 -10.94 -11.40 11.48
C ARG A 10 -12.10 -12.32 11.10
N THR A 11 -11.94 -13.61 11.34
CA THR A 11 -12.99 -14.61 11.13
C THR A 11 -13.78 -14.84 12.42
N ALA A 12 -15.00 -15.39 12.30
CA ALA A 12 -15.84 -15.72 13.46
C ALA A 12 -15.18 -16.72 14.44
N SER A 13 -14.23 -17.52 13.95
CA SER A 13 -13.44 -18.47 14.76
C SER A 13 -12.27 -17.83 15.51
N GLY A 14 -12.08 -16.50 15.42
CA GLY A 14 -10.97 -15.78 16.05
C GLY A 14 -9.65 -15.80 15.27
N ALA A 15 -9.59 -16.55 14.16
CA ALA A 15 -8.43 -16.54 13.26
C ALA A 15 -8.33 -15.25 12.44
N VAL A 16 -7.15 -14.97 11.90
CA VAL A 16 -6.94 -13.90 10.92
C VAL A 16 -6.73 -14.50 9.55
N ALA A 17 -7.70 -14.31 8.66
CA ALA A 17 -7.59 -14.69 7.26
C ALA A 17 -6.77 -13.65 6.49
N VAL A 18 -5.76 -14.12 5.75
CA VAL A 18 -4.98 -13.31 4.81
C VAL A 18 -5.50 -13.56 3.40
N GLN A 19 -5.81 -12.48 2.68
CA GLN A 19 -6.38 -12.54 1.34
C GLN A 19 -5.68 -11.55 0.41
N ILE A 20 -5.49 -11.94 -0.85
CA ILE A 20 -5.03 -11.05 -1.91
C ILE A 20 -6.26 -10.64 -2.72
N VAL A 21 -6.56 -9.36 -2.72
CA VAL A 21 -7.68 -8.80 -3.48
C VAL A 21 -7.14 -8.20 -4.77
N THR A 22 -7.73 -8.59 -5.88
CA THR A 22 -7.47 -8.02 -7.20
C THR A 22 -8.63 -7.10 -7.56
N ARG A 23 -8.33 -5.84 -7.85
CA ARG A 23 -9.28 -4.83 -8.29
C ARG A 23 -8.97 -4.40 -9.71
N GLU A 24 -10.01 -4.18 -10.50
CA GLU A 24 -9.92 -3.51 -11.79
C GLU A 24 -10.84 -2.29 -11.75
N GLY A 25 -10.24 -1.09 -11.74
CA GLY A 25 -10.97 0.15 -11.51
C GLY A 25 -11.71 0.15 -10.16
N ARG A 26 -13.04 0.26 -10.19
CA ARG A 26 -13.89 0.27 -8.99
C ARG A 26 -14.35 -1.12 -8.56
N GLN A 27 -14.15 -2.15 -9.38
CA GLN A 27 -14.68 -3.48 -9.14
C GLN A 27 -13.63 -4.40 -8.50
N VAL A 28 -14.06 -5.20 -7.53
CA VAL A 28 -13.26 -6.34 -7.03
C VAL A 28 -13.48 -7.49 -8.00
N VAL A 29 -12.42 -7.91 -8.68
CA VAL A 29 -12.48 -8.95 -9.71
C VAL A 29 -12.18 -10.32 -9.12
N ALA A 30 -11.20 -10.41 -8.20
CA ALA A 30 -10.83 -11.65 -7.55
C ALA A 30 -10.44 -11.44 -6.09
N VAL A 31 -10.67 -12.46 -5.27
CA VAL A 31 -10.21 -12.53 -3.89
C VAL A 31 -9.56 -13.90 -3.70
N ASP A 32 -8.24 -13.93 -3.70
CA ASP A 32 -7.45 -15.14 -3.49
C ASP A 32 -7.23 -15.34 -1.99
N HIS A 33 -7.71 -16.46 -1.44
CA HIS A 33 -7.48 -16.81 -0.04
C HIS A 33 -6.10 -17.45 0.13
N VAL A 34 -5.25 -16.84 0.95
CA VAL A 34 -3.89 -17.34 1.22
C VAL A 34 -3.89 -18.34 2.37
N GLY A 35 -4.68 -18.06 3.42
CA GLY A 35 -4.85 -18.93 4.58
C GLY A 35 -5.42 -18.19 5.78
N SER A 36 -5.63 -18.90 6.88
CA SER A 36 -6.06 -18.35 8.17
C SER A 36 -4.99 -18.63 9.23
N ALA A 37 -4.56 -17.59 9.95
CA ALA A 37 -3.59 -17.71 11.04
C ALA A 37 -4.29 -17.71 12.39
N HIS A 38 -3.88 -18.65 13.25
CA HIS A 38 -4.28 -18.74 14.65
C HIS A 38 -3.19 -18.22 15.59
N THR A 39 -1.95 -18.07 15.11
CA THR A 39 -0.80 -17.58 15.88
C THR A 39 -0.07 -16.43 15.18
N ASP A 40 0.65 -15.61 15.95
CA ASP A 40 1.42 -14.47 15.41
C ASP A 40 2.49 -14.93 14.40
N ALA A 41 3.11 -16.09 14.67
CA ALA A 41 4.10 -16.69 13.79
C ALA A 41 3.49 -17.12 12.44
N GLU A 42 2.32 -17.79 12.47
CA GLU A 42 1.58 -18.15 11.25
C GLU A 42 1.17 -16.92 10.46
N LEU A 43 0.71 -15.86 11.14
CA LEU A 43 0.32 -14.62 10.48
C LEU A 43 1.51 -13.97 9.76
N GLY A 44 2.68 -13.93 10.41
CA GLY A 44 3.92 -13.46 9.79
C GLY A 44 4.27 -14.25 8.53
N LEU A 45 4.20 -15.58 8.59
CA LEU A 45 4.51 -16.45 7.46
C LEU A 45 3.53 -16.26 6.29
N LEU A 46 2.22 -16.19 6.57
CA LEU A 46 1.20 -15.96 5.55
C LEU A 46 1.34 -14.58 4.89
N LEU A 47 1.72 -13.54 5.65
CA LEU A 47 1.96 -12.21 5.10
C LEU A 47 3.20 -12.16 4.21
N ALA A 48 4.27 -12.85 4.60
CA ALA A 48 5.47 -12.99 3.77
C ALA A 48 5.14 -13.71 2.45
N ALA A 49 4.42 -14.84 2.53
CA ALA A 49 3.98 -15.58 1.35
C ALA A 49 3.04 -14.75 0.45
N ALA A 50 2.10 -14.00 1.05
CA ALA A 50 1.20 -13.15 0.29
C ALA A 50 1.93 -11.99 -0.39
N ARG A 51 2.93 -11.39 0.27
CA ARG A 51 3.77 -10.33 -0.31
C ARG A 51 4.62 -10.86 -1.47
N ALA A 52 5.19 -12.05 -1.35
CA ALA A 52 5.93 -12.68 -2.45
C ALA A 52 5.05 -12.86 -3.71
N ARG A 53 3.75 -13.16 -3.54
CA ARG A 53 2.79 -13.26 -4.64
C ARG A 53 2.32 -11.92 -5.22
N LEU A 54 2.53 -10.81 -4.51
CA LEU A 54 2.13 -9.47 -4.96
C LEU A 54 3.16 -8.82 -5.88
N VAL A 55 4.44 -9.21 -5.76
CA VAL A 55 5.52 -8.63 -6.59
C VAL A 55 5.32 -9.13 -8.02
N PRO A 56 5.00 -8.24 -8.98
CA PRO A 56 4.87 -8.63 -10.38
C PRO A 56 6.23 -9.10 -10.94
N ASP A 57 6.19 -10.06 -11.87
CA ASP A 57 7.37 -10.45 -12.63
C ASP A 57 7.97 -9.21 -13.32
N GLY A 58 9.14 -8.76 -12.86
CA GLY A 58 9.86 -7.59 -13.41
C GLY A 58 9.84 -6.31 -12.57
N GLN A 59 9.27 -6.29 -11.36
CA GLN A 59 9.48 -5.21 -10.40
C GLN A 59 10.64 -5.57 -9.46
N ASP A 60 11.81 -4.95 -9.69
CA ASP A 60 12.92 -5.06 -8.75
C ASP A 60 12.56 -4.42 -7.41
N MET A 61 12.84 -5.16 -6.33
CA MET A 61 12.65 -4.67 -4.98
C MET A 61 13.68 -3.57 -4.72
N LEU A 62 13.21 -2.33 -4.52
CA LEU A 62 14.08 -1.22 -4.15
C LEU A 62 14.72 -1.51 -2.79
N ASP A 63 16.03 -1.70 -2.77
CA ASP A 63 16.80 -1.94 -1.55
C ASP A 63 16.91 -0.64 -0.75
N LEU A 64 16.12 -0.55 0.32
CA LEU A 64 16.11 0.59 1.25
C LEU A 64 17.01 0.35 2.48
N GLY A 65 17.86 -0.67 2.44
CA GLY A 65 18.58 -1.18 3.61
C GLY A 65 17.65 -1.93 4.58
N PRO A 66 18.21 -2.51 5.67
CA PRO A 66 17.44 -3.28 6.63
C PRO A 66 16.46 -2.37 7.39
N VAL A 67 15.21 -2.38 6.97
CA VAL A 67 14.11 -1.78 7.74
C VAL A 67 13.60 -2.84 8.72
N GLU A 68 13.73 -2.58 10.01
CA GLU A 68 13.17 -3.45 11.06
C GLU A 68 11.64 -3.43 10.96
N GLN A 69 11.07 -4.43 10.29
CA GLN A 69 9.62 -4.57 10.18
C GLN A 69 9.10 -5.12 11.49
N ALA A 70 8.26 -4.35 12.19
CA ALA A 70 7.55 -4.85 13.37
C ALA A 70 6.76 -6.11 12.97
N GLY A 71 7.06 -7.23 13.63
CA GLY A 71 6.41 -8.51 13.38
C GLY A 71 4.89 -8.39 13.50
N ALA A 72 4.16 -9.04 12.60
CA ALA A 72 2.70 -8.98 12.60
C ALA A 72 2.12 -9.70 13.82
N ARG A 73 1.32 -9.00 14.62
CA ARG A 73 0.58 -9.58 15.74
C ARG A 73 -0.89 -9.69 15.41
N LEU A 74 -1.54 -10.77 15.86
CA LEU A 74 -2.99 -10.94 15.74
C LEU A 74 -3.72 -9.79 16.43
N GLY A 75 -3.22 -9.33 17.59
CA GLY A 75 -3.80 -8.24 18.37
C GLY A 75 -3.90 -6.90 17.63
N ASP A 76 -3.05 -6.67 16.63
CA ASP A 76 -3.07 -5.44 15.82
C ASP A 76 -4.16 -5.49 14.72
N VAL A 77 -4.75 -6.65 14.47
CA VAL A 77 -5.82 -6.83 13.48
C VAL A 77 -7.15 -6.53 14.15
N ALA A 78 -7.72 -5.37 13.79
CA ALA A 78 -9.00 -4.90 14.29
C ALA A 78 -10.10 -5.97 14.16
N ASP A 79 -10.76 -6.25 15.28
CA ASP A 79 -11.95 -7.09 15.36
C ASP A 79 -13.18 -6.19 15.47
N TRP A 80 -13.82 -5.94 14.34
CA TRP A 80 -15.02 -5.11 14.24
C TRP A 80 -16.30 -5.85 14.68
N THR A 81 -16.21 -7.17 14.96
CA THR A 81 -17.34 -8.01 15.36
C THR A 81 -17.51 -8.03 16.88
N ARG A 82 -16.45 -7.76 17.64
CA ARG A 82 -16.54 -7.54 19.07
C ARG A 82 -17.06 -6.11 19.32
N PRO A 83 -18.09 -5.89 20.15
CA PRO A 83 -18.38 -4.55 20.65
C PRO A 83 -17.08 -4.02 21.26
N ALA A 84 -16.74 -2.77 20.99
CA ALA A 84 -15.54 -2.16 21.51
C ALA A 84 -15.60 -2.22 23.04
N ASP A 85 -15.02 -3.26 23.64
CA ASP A 85 -14.67 -3.27 25.04
C ASP A 85 -13.81 -2.01 25.19
N THR A 86 -14.35 -1.04 25.92
CA THR A 86 -13.67 0.20 26.26
C THR A 86 -12.27 -0.17 26.71
N LEU A 87 -11.29 0.01 25.83
CA LEU A 87 -9.90 -0.09 26.21
C LEU A 87 -9.76 0.95 27.30
N SER A 88 -9.55 0.50 28.53
CA SER A 88 -9.04 1.34 29.61
C SER A 88 -7.65 1.78 29.19
N VAL A 89 -7.61 2.76 28.28
CA VAL A 89 -6.45 3.60 28.07
C VAL A 89 -6.44 4.45 29.33
N GLU A 90 -5.76 3.97 30.37
CA GLU A 90 -5.40 4.82 31.50
C GLU A 90 -4.82 6.10 30.89
N PRO A 91 -5.48 7.26 31.04
CA PRO A 91 -4.94 8.49 30.51
C PRO A 91 -3.64 8.70 31.27
N SER A 92 -2.51 8.47 30.60
CA SER A 92 -1.20 8.72 31.19
C SER A 92 -1.18 10.19 31.58
N GLY A 93 -1.39 10.46 32.88
CA GLY A 93 -1.52 11.80 33.44
C GLY A 93 -0.23 12.57 33.23
N GLY A 94 -0.21 13.34 32.16
CA GLY A 94 0.91 14.16 31.76
C GLY A 94 0.62 14.67 30.36
N ARG A 95 0.85 15.96 30.12
CA ARG A 95 0.94 16.51 28.76
C ARG A 95 1.72 15.49 27.95
N PRO A 96 1.15 14.91 26.87
CA PRO A 96 1.87 13.90 26.11
C PRO A 96 3.20 14.55 25.82
N ARG A 97 4.30 13.96 26.33
CA ARG A 97 5.60 14.29 25.79
C ARG A 97 5.36 14.14 24.30
N GLN A 98 5.54 15.24 23.59
CA GLN A 98 5.57 15.20 22.15
C GLN A 98 6.73 14.24 21.86
N LYS A 99 6.45 12.93 21.85
CA LYS A 99 7.10 12.04 20.92
C LYS A 99 6.89 12.83 19.66
N VAL A 100 7.99 13.30 19.10
CA VAL A 100 8.04 13.79 17.76
C VAL A 100 7.53 12.60 16.94
N ALA A 101 6.21 12.47 16.85
CA ALA A 101 5.54 11.87 15.74
C ALA A 101 5.94 12.84 14.65
N GLY A 102 7.14 12.60 14.10
CA GLY A 102 7.73 13.43 13.09
C GLY A 102 6.66 13.54 12.04
N GLY A 103 6.07 14.73 11.95
CA GLY A 103 5.40 15.12 10.73
C GLY A 103 6.47 14.91 9.68
N ARG A 104 6.33 13.82 8.91
CA ARG A 104 7.25 13.59 7.80
C ARG A 104 6.93 14.69 6.83
N VAL A 105 7.87 15.61 6.65
CA VAL A 105 7.91 16.43 5.44
C VAL A 105 7.88 15.43 4.29
N SER A 106 6.78 15.40 3.53
CA SER A 106 6.52 14.40 2.48
C SER A 106 7.41 14.56 1.25
N GLY A 107 8.37 15.49 1.31
CA GLY A 107 9.53 15.54 0.44
C GLY A 107 10.31 16.83 0.64
N THR A 108 11.64 16.73 0.66
CA THR A 108 12.47 17.80 0.12
C THR A 108 12.42 17.59 -1.38
N ALA A 109 11.67 18.42 -2.11
CA ALA A 109 11.65 18.32 -3.56
C ALA A 109 13.08 18.57 -4.07
N SER A 110 13.80 17.49 -4.39
CA SER A 110 15.08 17.59 -5.06
C SER A 110 14.80 18.18 -6.43
N LEU A 111 15.06 19.48 -6.60
CA LEU A 111 14.86 20.18 -7.86
C LEU A 111 15.64 19.48 -8.98
N LEU A 112 16.80 18.90 -8.67
CA LEU A 112 17.61 18.13 -9.61
C LEU A 112 16.92 16.84 -10.08
N LEU A 113 16.26 16.11 -9.17
CA LEU A 113 15.46 14.94 -9.56
C LEU A 113 14.29 15.36 -10.46
N TRP A 114 13.63 16.46 -10.11
CA TRP A 114 12.54 17.00 -10.91
C TRP A 114 13.02 17.43 -12.31
N ASP A 115 14.14 18.11 -12.42
CA ASP A 115 14.71 18.55 -13.70
C ASP A 115 15.07 17.35 -14.58
N LEU A 116 15.67 16.30 -14.02
CA LEU A 116 15.98 15.07 -14.76
C LEU A 116 14.73 14.33 -15.24
N LEU A 117 13.68 14.27 -14.41
CA LEU A 117 12.41 13.65 -14.78
C LEU A 117 11.72 14.43 -15.89
N VAL A 118 11.72 15.77 -15.82
CA VAL A 118 11.17 16.64 -16.86
C VAL A 118 11.95 16.45 -18.17
N GLU A 119 13.28 16.45 -18.13
CA GLU A 119 14.09 16.23 -19.33
C GLU A 119 13.86 14.83 -19.95
N ALA A 120 13.80 13.79 -19.13
CA ALA A 120 13.56 12.42 -19.58
C ALA A 120 12.17 12.28 -20.22
N TYR A 121 11.13 12.86 -19.60
CA TYR A 121 9.78 12.88 -20.18
C TYR A 121 9.69 13.69 -21.47
N GLY A 122 10.45 14.79 -21.57
CA GLY A 122 10.58 15.58 -22.79
C GLY A 122 11.16 14.78 -23.95
N ARG A 123 12.23 14.01 -23.70
CA ARG A 123 12.85 13.13 -24.72
C ARG A 123 11.92 12.00 -25.18
N LEU A 124 11.02 11.56 -24.31
CA LEU A 124 10.00 10.54 -24.63
C LEU A 124 8.80 11.12 -25.39
N GLY A 125 8.76 12.44 -25.65
CA GLY A 125 7.72 13.08 -26.46
C GLY A 125 6.41 13.37 -25.70
N PHE A 126 6.41 13.29 -24.37
CA PHE A 126 5.22 13.52 -23.55
C PHE A 126 4.81 15.01 -23.44
N GLU A 127 5.60 15.95 -23.98
CA GLU A 127 5.27 17.38 -24.04
C GLU A 127 4.00 17.66 -24.89
N ALA A 128 3.65 16.77 -25.81
CA ALA A 128 2.46 16.92 -26.66
C ALA A 128 1.13 16.66 -25.94
N VAL A 129 1.15 16.06 -24.74
CA VAL A 129 -0.06 15.75 -23.94
C VAL A 129 -0.67 17.01 -23.30
N ALA A 130 0.01 18.15 -23.38
CA ALA A 130 -0.44 19.41 -22.79
C ALA A 130 -1.38 20.25 -23.67
N ASP A 131 -1.79 19.77 -24.87
CA ASP A 131 -2.81 20.48 -25.63
C ASP A 131 -4.14 20.52 -24.83
N ALA A 132 -4.78 21.68 -24.79
CA ALA A 132 -5.83 22.02 -23.84
C ALA A 132 -7.04 21.06 -23.84
N THR A 133 -7.16 20.22 -24.87
CA THR A 133 -8.16 19.18 -25.05
C THR A 133 -7.98 18.00 -24.07
N CYS A 134 -6.74 17.65 -23.69
CA CYS A 134 -6.47 16.46 -22.85
C CYS A 134 -6.92 16.61 -21.39
N ARG A 135 -7.10 17.85 -20.91
CA ARG A 135 -7.59 18.12 -19.53
C ARG A 135 -9.05 17.71 -19.32
N ARG A 136 -9.82 17.47 -20.37
CA ARG A 136 -11.26 17.23 -20.28
C ARG A 136 -11.66 15.75 -20.32
N THR A 137 -10.78 14.86 -20.77
CA THR A 137 -11.11 13.45 -20.95
C THR A 137 -9.87 12.56 -20.88
N THR A 138 -9.87 11.57 -19.99
CA THR A 138 -8.81 10.57 -19.75
C THR A 138 -8.64 9.55 -20.90
N SER A 139 -9.11 9.87 -22.09
CA SER A 139 -9.12 9.00 -23.26
C SER A 139 -8.29 9.65 -24.37
N CYS A 140 -6.97 9.58 -24.25
CA CYS A 140 -6.09 9.77 -25.40
C CYS A 140 -5.09 8.61 -25.42
N VAL A 141 -5.23 7.73 -26.43
CA VAL A 141 -4.20 6.79 -26.88
C VAL A 141 -3.51 7.48 -28.04
N VAL A 142 -2.21 7.73 -27.91
CA VAL A 142 -1.39 8.28 -28.99
C VAL A 142 -1.11 7.15 -29.98
N VAL A 143 -1.67 7.25 -31.19
CA VAL A 143 -1.27 6.44 -32.34
C VAL A 143 -0.17 7.22 -33.06
N GLY A 144 1.07 6.79 -32.92
CA GLY A 144 2.19 7.34 -33.68
C GLY A 144 2.21 6.74 -35.08
N THR A 145 2.07 7.57 -36.11
CA THR A 145 2.45 7.25 -37.49
C THR A 145 3.79 7.90 -37.81
N THR A 146 4.61 7.14 -38.55
CA THR A 146 5.98 7.38 -39.07
C THR A 146 7.11 7.37 -38.06
#